data_AF-A0A1E3QTM7-F1
#
_entry.id   AF-A0A1E3QTM7-F1
#
_cell.length_a   1.000
_cell.length_b   1.000
_cell.length_c   1.000
_cell.angle_alpha   90.00
_cell.angle_beta   90.00
_cell.angle_gamma   90.00
#
_symmetry.space_group_name_H-M   'P 1'
#
loop_
_entity.id
_entity.type
_entity.pdbx_description
1 polymer ?
#
loop_
_entity_poly.entity_id
_entity_poly.type
_entity_poly.pdbx_seq_one_letter_code
_entity_poly.pdbx_strand_id
1 'polypeptide(L)' 'MNRIPRQPQTPKSAFQKFKESPMYTIAVHTGLFAAGVFFIQSPMMEMLVPDL' A
#
# COMPACT_ATOMS: atom_id res chain seq x y z
N MET A 1 -44.51 6.15 8.06
CA MET A 1 -43.39 5.23 8.38
C MET A 1 -42.33 5.32 7.29
N ASN A 2 -41.17 5.96 7.55
CA ASN A 2 -40.01 5.87 6.65
C ASN A 2 -39.14 4.67 7.07
N ARG A 3 -39.06 3.62 6.24
CA ARG A 3 -38.12 2.50 6.46
C ARG A 3 -36.77 2.88 5.85
N ILE A 4 -35.76 3.07 6.68
CA ILE A 4 -34.37 3.23 6.21
C ILE A 4 -33.95 1.88 5.62
N PRO A 5 -33.55 1.79 4.34
CA PRO A 5 -33.06 0.54 3.78
C PRO A 5 -31.75 0.17 4.48
N ARG A 6 -31.76 -0.94 5.23
CA ARG A 6 -30.52 -1.57 5.71
C ARG A 6 -29.82 -2.18 4.50
N GLN A 7 -28.78 -1.51 4.00
CA GLN A 7 -27.89 -2.12 3.02
C GLN A 7 -27.33 -3.42 3.60
N PRO A 8 -27.38 -4.55 2.87
CA PRO A 8 -26.77 -5.78 3.33
C PRO A 8 -25.27 -5.55 3.46
N GLN A 9 -24.76 -5.57 4.70
CA GLN A 9 -23.33 -5.54 4.97
C GLN A 9 -22.77 -6.89 4.57
N THR A 10 -22.29 -6.99 3.33
CA THR A 10 -21.47 -8.13 2.94
C THR A 10 -20.26 -8.21 3.89
N PRO A 11 -20.02 -9.36 4.53
CA PRO A 11 -18.91 -9.48 5.47
C PRO A 11 -17.60 -9.18 4.73
N LYS A 12 -16.93 -8.10 5.13
CA LYS A 12 -15.67 -7.67 4.50
C LYS A 12 -14.64 -8.80 4.57
N SER A 13 -13.99 -9.07 3.44
CA SER A 13 -12.87 -10.02 3.37
C SER A 13 -11.75 -9.61 4.34
N ALA A 14 -10.98 -10.57 4.84
CA ALA A 14 -9.83 -10.31 5.71
C ALA A 14 -8.85 -9.31 5.08
N PHE A 15 -8.66 -9.39 3.75
CA PHE A 15 -7.83 -8.45 3.01
C PHE A 15 -8.42 -7.03 2.99
N GLN A 16 -9.75 -6.89 2.82
CA GLN A 16 -10.41 -5.58 2.91
C GLN A 16 -10.28 -4.98 4.31
N LYS A 17 -10.47 -5.78 5.36
CA LYS A 17 -10.28 -5.34 6.75
C LYS A 17 -8.83 -4.91 7.01
N PHE A 18 -7.85 -5.63 6.45
CA PHE A 18 -6.44 -5.23 6.54
C PHE A 18 -6.19 -3.90 5.84
N LYS A 19 -6.63 -3.74 4.59
CA LYS A 19 -6.45 -2.50 3.80
C LYS A 19 -7.06 -1.26 4.46
N GLU A 20 -8.16 -1.43 5.18
CA GLU A 20 -8.83 -0.36 5.92
C GLU A 20 -8.15 -0.04 7.27
N SER A 21 -7.19 -0.86 7.71
CA SER A 21 -6.48 -0.66 8.97
C SER A 21 -5.29 0.29 8.82
N PRO A 22 -4.90 1.00 9.89
CA PRO A 22 -3.68 1.82 9.90
C PRO A 22 -2.40 1.04 9.58
N MET A 23 -2.39 -0.27 9.86
CA MET A 23 -1.27 -1.15 9.58
C MET A 23 -0.97 -1.30 8.09
N TYR A 24 -1.99 -1.20 7.24
CA TYR A 24 -1.79 -1.24 5.79
C TYR A 24 -0.94 -0.07 5.32
N THR A 25 -1.25 1.14 5.77
CA THR A 25 -0.47 2.34 5.44
C THR A 25 0.98 2.20 5.89
N ILE A 26 1.22 1.76 7.13
CA ILE A 26 2.57 1.56 7.66
C ILE A 26 3.32 0.53 6.81
N ALA A 27 2.71 -0.64 6.56
CA ALA A 27 3.33 -1.69 5.77
C ALA A 27 3.68 -1.23 4.34
N VAL A 28 2.78 -0.50 3.69
CA VAL A 28 3.01 0.04 2.35
C VAL A 28 4.17 1.03 2.35
N HIS A 29 4.18 2.01 3.25
CA HIS A 29 5.23 3.03 3.27
C HIS A 29 6.59 2.43 3.63
N THR A 30 6.64 1.55 4.64
CA THR A 30 7.87 0.86 5.02
C THR A 30 8.38 -0.02 3.88
N GLY A 31 7.49 -0.74 3.18
CA GLY A 31 7.85 -1.55 2.02
C GLY A 31 8.41 -0.71 0.88
N LEU A 32 7.75 0.41 0.54
CA LEU A 32 8.21 1.34 -0.50
C LEU A 32 9.55 1.99 -0.14
N PHE A 33 9.75 2.37 1.13
CA PHE A 33 11.01 2.92 1.59
C PHE A 33 12.15 1.91 1.46
N ALA A 34 11.96 0.69 1.96
CA ALA A 34 12.96 -0.38 1.84
C ALA A 34 13.29 -0.69 0.37
N ALA A 35 12.27 -0.74 -0.49
CA ALA A 35 12.46 -0.92 -1.93
C ALA A 35 13.27 0.24 -2.55
N GLY A 36 12.99 1.49 -2.16
CA GLY A 36 13.77 2.65 -2.60
C GLY A 36 15.22 2.60 -2.15
N VAL A 37 15.48 2.24 -0.87
CA VAL A 37 16.83 2.07 -0.34
C VAL A 37 17.59 0.98 -1.10
N PHE A 38 16.94 -0.15 -1.36
CA PHE A 38 17.53 -1.24 -2.14
C PHE A 38 17.82 -0.79 -3.58
N PHE A 39 16.88 -0.09 -4.22
CA PHE A 39 17.08 0.44 -5.57
C PHE A 39 18.27 1.40 -5.64
N ILE A 40 18.39 2.33 -4.68
CA ILE A 40 19.48 3.31 -4.66
C ILE A 40 20.85 2.64 -4.52
N GLN A 41 20.93 1.58 -3.72
CA GLN A 41 22.15 0.80 -3.52
C GLN A 41 22.38 -0.27 -4.60
N SER A 42 21.45 -0.43 -5.54
CA SER A 42 21.58 -1.42 -6.61
C SER A 42 22.35 -0.84 -7.81
N PRO A 43 23.04 -1.69 -8.59
CA PRO A 43 23.70 -1.28 -9.84
C PRO A 43 22.75 -0.65 -10.87
N MET A 44 21.43 -0.87 -10.74
CA MET A 44 20.46 -0.21 -11.63
C MET A 44 20.45 1.31 -11.47
N MET A 45 20.81 1.84 -10.30
CA MET A 45 20.92 3.28 -10.10
C MET A 45 22.06 3.88 -10.94
N GLU A 46 23.14 3.15 -11.14
CA GLU A 46 24.30 3.62 -11.94
C GLU A 46 23.93 3.83 -13.40
N MET A 47 23.01 3.01 -13.93
CA MET A 47 22.49 3.18 -15.30
C MET A 47 21.69 4.48 -15.50
N LEU A 48 21.22 5.09 -14.42
CA LEU A 48 20.48 6.36 -14.46
C LEU A 48 21.38 7.57 -14.27
N VAL A 49 22.65 7.37 -13.90
CA VAL A 49 23.62 8.46 -13.77
C VAL A 49 23.99 8.92 -15.18
N PRO A 50 23.84 10.22 -15.50
CA PRO A 50 24.27 10.75 -16.79
C PRO A 50 25.78 10.58 -16.95
N ASP A 51 26.19 10.03 -18.09
CA ASP A 51 27.59 10.12 -18.51
C ASP A 51 27.90 11.58 -18.88
N LEU A 52 28.88 12.16 -18.20
CA LEU A 52 29.41 13.51 -18.43
C LEU A 52 30.42 13.52 -19.59
#